data_AF-A0A7V2RHN5-F1
#
_entry.id   AF-A0A7V2RHN5-F1
#
_cell.length_a   1.000
_cell.length_b   1.000
_cell.length_c   1.000
_cell.angle_alpha   90.00
_cell.angle_beta   90.00
_cell.angle_gamma   90.00
#
_symmetry.space_group_name_H-M   'P 1'
#
loop_
_entity.id
_entity.type
_entity.pdbx_description
1 polymer ?
#
loop_
_entity_poly.entity_id
_entity_poly.type
_entity_poly.pdbx_seq_one_letter_code
_entity_poly.pdbx_strand_id
1 'polypeptide(L)'
;MRELTSTLLSAQKQATAVPYVKVEVANRIAGVVRFDWSRLYDGTEDDYLHALTLPGDDSLIRARVTPPSDSQKLYRQRVSDPGPESDFSQWTYTGQYNVVAVAAASLGSEVSIFWIKTNREIRRLKSADNGQNWGSAELIGYSPTTDINGMAAAYKTNGDLAIFYADQATLHVRKNVGGQWQSPGAWDKSTGNLSGAACVYDGDWNLLVTGQDASGNYRLWSLVYGDGGDVEAGSWSELKEIAAAPSGGDFEFRQAFLDKPDTYRCFFVEKFTGTESYNRPFWSHSVPGTAFIDNLWREPVPFNLSSGYGLAIAHDDNYAWLSSNDGVWRAGLAAESLDLTVDVTGLKCDSTVNDGRLTVELRNDDGRYAAPGEGDLGVLDIGSEIEVNPGYVTGAGNEYSTGTSYSIEAREHTSSGGRAGFILQGRDGWGALEAWQARYQFRWNRTSDDMSMKDILAFIFARAGLKLEMISQSSTVTSFYPDITLP
;
A
#
# COMPACT_ATOMS: atom_id res chain seq x y z
N MET A 1 14.56 -19.26 -18.40
CA MET A 1 14.22 -19.77 -19.75
C MET A 1 12.73 -20.06 -19.73
N ARG A 2 11.93 -19.55 -20.68
CA ARG A 2 10.48 -19.78 -20.67
C ARG A 2 10.21 -21.23 -21.06
N GLU A 3 9.37 -21.92 -20.29
CA GLU A 3 8.92 -23.26 -20.66
C GLU A 3 7.86 -23.15 -21.75
N LEU A 4 8.10 -23.81 -22.88
CA LEU A 4 7.15 -23.90 -23.99
C LEU A 4 6.57 -25.32 -24.01
N THR A 5 5.28 -25.45 -24.34
CA THR A 5 4.70 -26.76 -24.63
C THR A 5 5.45 -27.41 -25.80
N SER A 6 5.43 -28.74 -25.87
CA SER A 6 6.12 -29.46 -26.93
C SER A 6 5.64 -29.03 -28.32
N THR A 7 4.33 -28.78 -28.48
CA THR A 7 3.71 -28.36 -29.73
C THR A 7 4.05 -26.91 -30.10
N LEU A 8 4.08 -26.00 -29.13
CA LEU A 8 4.50 -24.61 -29.35
C LEU A 8 5.99 -24.52 -29.71
N LEU A 9 6.85 -25.28 -29.02
CA LEU A 9 8.28 -25.38 -29.34
C LEU A 9 8.51 -25.98 -30.73
N SER A 10 7.71 -27.00 -31.11
CA SER A 10 7.75 -27.56 -32.46
C SER A 10 7.34 -26.53 -33.51
N ALA A 11 6.26 -25.78 -33.29
CA ALA A 11 5.82 -24.72 -34.20
C ALA A 11 6.86 -23.61 -34.35
N GLN A 12 7.47 -23.16 -33.26
CA GLN A 12 8.54 -22.14 -33.26
C GLN A 12 9.75 -22.56 -34.11
N LYS A 13 10.04 -23.86 -34.19
CA LYS A 13 11.18 -24.40 -34.95
C LYS A 13 10.87 -24.67 -36.43
N GLN A 14 9.61 -24.53 -36.87
CA GLN A 14 9.24 -24.76 -38.27
C GLN A 14 9.67 -23.60 -39.17
N ALA A 15 9.92 -23.92 -40.45
CA ALA A 15 10.21 -22.91 -41.46
C ALA A 15 9.02 -21.97 -41.74
N THR A 16 7.80 -22.45 -41.50
CA THR A 16 6.55 -21.72 -41.69
C THR A 16 5.60 -22.06 -40.56
N ALA A 17 5.05 -21.05 -39.89
CA ALA A 17 4.03 -21.18 -38.87
C ALA A 17 3.04 -20.02 -38.97
N VAL A 18 1.81 -20.22 -38.48
CA VAL A 18 0.82 -19.13 -38.39
C VAL A 18 0.99 -18.47 -37.03
N PRO A 19 1.40 -17.18 -36.96
CA PRO A 19 1.55 -16.49 -35.70
C PRO A 19 0.19 -16.33 -35.01
N TYR A 20 0.21 -16.36 -33.68
CA TYR A 20 -0.92 -16.05 -32.82
C TYR A 20 -0.43 -15.06 -31.76
N VAL A 21 -1.32 -14.18 -31.30
CA VAL A 21 -1.03 -13.31 -30.15
C VAL A 21 -2.26 -13.27 -29.27
N LYS A 22 -2.07 -13.47 -27.97
CA LYS A 22 -3.08 -13.17 -26.96
C LYS A 22 -2.81 -11.78 -26.39
N VAL A 23 -3.83 -10.93 -26.35
CA VAL A 23 -3.77 -9.60 -25.74
C VAL A 23 -4.83 -9.53 -24.66
N GLU A 24 -4.39 -9.33 -23.42
CA GLU A 24 -5.26 -9.22 -22.26
C GLU A 24 -4.94 -7.92 -21.52
N VAL A 25 -5.95 -7.24 -21.01
CA VAL A 25 -5.78 -6.08 -20.14
C VAL A 25 -6.29 -6.43 -18.76
N ALA A 26 -5.54 -6.09 -17.71
CA ALA A 26 -5.94 -6.29 -16.33
C ALA A 26 -5.83 -4.98 -15.54
N ASN A 27 -6.69 -4.81 -14.53
CA ASN A 27 -6.63 -3.69 -13.58
C ASN A 27 -5.44 -3.81 -12.61
N ARG A 28 -4.22 -4.03 -13.13
CA ARG A 28 -3.00 -4.08 -12.34
C ARG A 28 -2.13 -2.88 -12.59
N ILE A 29 -1.42 -2.46 -11.57
CA ILE A 29 -0.37 -1.45 -11.63
C ILE A 29 0.85 -2.00 -10.91
N ALA A 30 2.00 -2.04 -11.57
CA ALA A 30 3.22 -2.61 -10.99
C ALA A 30 3.04 -4.06 -10.45
N GLY A 31 2.26 -4.87 -11.18
CA GLY A 31 2.01 -6.27 -10.83
C GLY A 31 1.05 -6.52 -9.66
N VAL A 32 0.42 -5.49 -9.09
CA VAL A 32 -0.61 -5.62 -8.04
C VAL A 32 -1.95 -5.04 -8.49
N VAL A 33 -3.05 -5.47 -7.89
CA VAL A 33 -4.38 -4.97 -8.23
C VAL A 33 -4.45 -3.47 -7.95
N ARG A 34 -4.88 -2.70 -8.95
CA ARG A 34 -5.13 -1.26 -8.83
C ARG A 34 -6.44 -1.09 -8.06
N PHE A 35 -6.37 -0.39 -6.94
CA PHE A 35 -7.54 -0.12 -6.12
C PHE A 35 -8.28 1.11 -6.65
N ASP A 36 -9.39 0.86 -7.32
CA ASP A 36 -10.30 1.89 -7.82
C ASP A 36 -11.28 2.29 -6.70
N TRP A 37 -10.80 3.21 -5.87
CA TRP A 37 -11.51 3.65 -4.67
C TRP A 37 -12.82 4.37 -4.98
N SER A 38 -13.92 3.82 -4.48
CA SER A 38 -15.23 4.48 -4.45
C SER A 38 -15.49 5.04 -3.07
N ARG A 39 -15.77 6.35 -2.96
CA ARG A 39 -16.18 6.97 -1.70
C ARG A 39 -17.64 6.62 -1.41
N LEU A 40 -17.89 5.94 -0.30
CA LEU A 40 -19.23 5.52 0.14
C LEU A 40 -19.85 6.50 1.15
N TYR A 41 -19.01 7.29 1.83
CA TYR A 41 -19.47 8.25 2.84
C TYR A 41 -18.73 9.58 2.74
N ASP A 42 -19.48 10.67 2.87
CA ASP A 42 -19.01 12.06 2.94
C ASP A 42 -19.75 12.79 4.08
N GLY A 43 -19.09 12.88 5.22
CA GLY A 43 -19.60 13.42 6.47
C GLY A 43 -19.19 14.85 6.74
N THR A 44 -19.33 15.26 7.99
CA THR A 44 -18.96 16.61 8.47
C THR A 44 -18.16 16.59 9.77
N GLU A 45 -17.77 15.40 10.21
CA GLU A 45 -16.95 15.17 11.38
C GLU A 45 -15.57 15.81 11.21
N ASP A 46 -15.10 16.49 12.26
CA ASP A 46 -13.77 17.08 12.22
C ASP A 46 -12.67 16.02 11.97
N ASP A 47 -11.75 16.35 11.07
CA ASP A 47 -10.55 15.55 10.79
C ASP A 47 -9.62 15.53 12.02
N TYR A 48 -9.47 14.33 12.60
CA TYR A 48 -8.67 14.10 13.80
C TYR A 48 -8.27 12.62 13.91
N LEU A 49 -7.73 12.22 15.05
CA LEU A 49 -7.27 10.84 15.28
C LEU A 49 -8.40 9.82 15.09
N HIS A 50 -8.12 8.77 14.34
CA HIS A 50 -9.07 7.69 14.05
C HIS A 50 -8.37 6.34 13.87
N ALA A 51 -9.16 5.28 13.87
CA ALA A 51 -8.73 3.93 13.59
C ALA A 51 -9.84 3.12 12.91
N LEU A 52 -9.44 2.07 12.20
CA LEU A 52 -10.32 1.19 11.42
C LEU A 52 -9.92 -0.27 11.66
N THR A 53 -10.90 -1.18 11.71
CA THR A 53 -10.66 -2.63 11.70
C THR A 53 -11.91 -3.38 11.23
N LEU A 54 -11.74 -4.59 10.70
CA LEU A 54 -12.83 -5.50 10.29
C LEU A 54 -12.74 -6.81 11.08
N PRO A 55 -13.69 -7.13 11.98
CA PRO A 55 -13.80 -8.46 12.57
C PRO A 55 -14.36 -9.47 11.57
N GLY A 56 -14.32 -10.75 11.93
CA GLY A 56 -14.63 -11.87 11.03
C GLY A 56 -16.10 -12.05 10.64
N ASP A 57 -16.97 -11.08 10.90
CA ASP A 57 -18.31 -11.00 10.30
C ASP A 57 -18.42 -9.95 9.19
N ASP A 58 -17.27 -9.45 8.72
CA ASP A 58 -17.12 -8.43 7.69
C ASP A 58 -17.77 -7.08 8.03
N SER A 59 -18.11 -6.86 9.32
CA SER A 59 -18.58 -5.55 9.76
C SER A 59 -17.45 -4.51 9.76
N LEU A 60 -17.79 -3.24 9.54
CA LEU A 60 -16.82 -2.15 9.62
C LEU A 60 -16.83 -1.57 11.03
N ILE A 61 -15.71 -1.65 11.75
CA ILE A 61 -15.54 -0.98 13.05
C ILE A 61 -14.62 0.22 12.91
N ARG A 62 -15.15 1.39 13.24
CA ARG A 62 -14.41 2.65 13.22
C ARG A 62 -14.33 3.23 14.62
N ALA A 63 -13.21 3.87 14.93
CA ALA A 63 -13.05 4.71 16.12
C ALA A 63 -12.60 6.09 15.68
N ARG A 64 -13.13 7.14 16.32
CA ARG A 64 -12.68 8.52 16.12
C ARG A 64 -12.56 9.27 17.43
N VAL A 65 -11.66 10.23 17.47
CA VAL A 65 -11.48 11.15 18.58
C VAL A 65 -11.89 12.54 18.10
N THR A 66 -12.61 13.32 18.92
CA THR A 66 -12.91 14.71 18.56
C THR A 66 -11.68 15.62 18.77
N PRO A 67 -11.62 16.80 18.15
CA PRO A 67 -10.50 17.72 18.37
C PRO A 67 -10.39 18.21 19.82
N PRO A 68 -9.28 18.87 20.20
CA PRO A 68 -9.09 19.46 21.52
C PRO A 68 -10.20 20.44 21.94
N SER A 69 -10.81 21.14 20.97
CA SER A 69 -11.96 22.03 21.20
C SER A 69 -13.20 21.32 21.73
N ASP A 70 -13.34 20.01 21.51
CA ASP A 70 -14.43 19.17 22.04
C ASP A 70 -13.90 18.06 22.99
N SER A 71 -12.90 18.41 23.81
CA SER A 71 -12.41 17.57 24.91
C SER A 71 -11.86 16.20 24.50
N GLN A 72 -11.49 16.00 23.23
CA GLN A 72 -10.89 14.74 22.74
C GLN A 72 -11.69 13.50 23.14
N LYS A 73 -13.00 13.54 22.86
CA LYS A 73 -13.95 12.47 23.15
C LYS A 73 -13.76 11.32 22.18
N LEU A 74 -13.75 10.09 22.69
CA LEU A 74 -13.68 8.88 21.88
C LEU A 74 -15.08 8.39 21.51
N TYR A 75 -15.31 8.25 20.21
CA TYR A 75 -16.50 7.65 19.62
C TYR A 75 -16.13 6.37 18.88
N ARG A 76 -17.11 5.49 18.73
CA ARG A 76 -17.01 4.29 17.91
C ARG A 76 -18.23 4.15 17.00
N GLN A 77 -18.08 3.39 15.93
CA GLN A 77 -19.16 3.01 15.04
C GLN A 77 -18.98 1.55 14.62
N ARG A 78 -20.10 0.85 14.45
CA ARG A 78 -20.18 -0.45 13.79
C ARG A 78 -21.17 -0.34 12.64
N VAL A 79 -20.75 -0.75 11.45
CA VAL A 79 -21.64 -0.96 10.30
C VAL A 79 -21.65 -2.45 10.01
N SER A 80 -22.77 -3.12 10.25
CA SER A 80 -22.84 -4.59 10.26
C SER A 80 -22.67 -5.24 8.90
N ASP A 81 -23.11 -4.55 7.84
CA ASP A 81 -23.04 -4.98 6.45
C ASP A 81 -22.66 -3.72 5.65
N PRO A 82 -21.36 -3.40 5.58
CA PRO A 82 -20.92 -2.15 4.99
C PRO A 82 -21.01 -2.23 3.45
N GLY A 83 -21.74 -1.30 2.85
CA GLY A 83 -21.93 -1.20 1.41
C GLY A 83 -22.35 0.20 0.99
N PRO A 84 -22.61 0.42 -0.32
CA PRO A 84 -22.91 1.75 -0.86
C PRO A 84 -24.13 2.44 -0.26
N GLU A 85 -25.10 1.67 0.25
CA GLU A 85 -26.35 2.17 0.85
C GLU A 85 -26.30 2.22 2.39
N SER A 86 -25.16 1.85 3.00
CA SER A 86 -25.05 1.77 4.45
C SER A 86 -24.90 3.15 5.08
N ASP A 87 -25.47 3.34 6.27
CA ASP A 87 -25.31 4.59 7.03
C ASP A 87 -24.01 4.58 7.86
N PHE A 88 -23.07 5.43 7.49
CA PHE A 88 -21.78 5.64 8.15
C PHE A 88 -21.75 6.89 9.05
N SER A 89 -22.90 7.53 9.33
CA SER A 89 -22.99 8.76 10.13
C SER A 89 -23.25 8.54 11.63
N GLN A 90 -23.70 7.34 12.03
CA GLN A 90 -24.10 7.07 13.41
C GLN A 90 -22.90 6.74 14.30
N TRP A 91 -22.56 7.64 15.22
CA TRP A 91 -21.46 7.46 16.19
C TRP A 91 -21.99 7.25 17.61
N THR A 92 -21.40 6.29 18.33
CA THR A 92 -21.68 6.05 19.75
C THR A 92 -20.55 6.59 20.61
N TYR A 93 -20.87 7.50 21.54
CA TYR A 93 -19.90 8.00 22.51
C TYR A 93 -19.53 6.91 23.51
N THR A 94 -18.23 6.73 23.76
CA THR A 94 -17.73 5.67 24.66
C THR A 94 -17.66 6.08 26.13
N GLY A 95 -17.98 7.33 26.46
CA GLY A 95 -17.77 7.88 27.81
C GLY A 95 -16.32 8.27 28.11
N GLN A 96 -15.40 8.16 27.14
CA GLN A 96 -13.98 8.48 27.30
C GLN A 96 -13.64 9.85 26.69
N TYR A 97 -12.69 10.56 27.26
CA TYR A 97 -12.28 11.90 26.86
C TYR A 97 -10.78 12.12 27.16
N ASN A 98 -10.23 13.25 26.72
CA ASN A 98 -8.80 13.55 26.78
C ASN A 98 -7.92 12.49 26.09
N VAL A 99 -8.41 11.93 24.99
CA VAL A 99 -7.68 10.92 24.21
C VAL A 99 -6.65 11.59 23.29
N VAL A 100 -5.40 11.13 23.34
CA VAL A 100 -4.28 11.67 22.55
C VAL A 100 -3.74 10.70 21.51
N ALA A 101 -4.13 9.43 21.56
CA ALA A 101 -3.84 8.44 20.52
C ALA A 101 -4.91 7.34 20.56
N VAL A 102 -5.21 6.74 19.41
CA VAL A 102 -6.20 5.66 19.27
C VAL A 102 -5.70 4.62 18.27
N ALA A 103 -6.01 3.35 18.52
CA ALA A 103 -5.79 2.25 17.60
C ALA A 103 -6.95 1.24 17.68
N ALA A 104 -7.19 0.50 16.62
CA ALA A 104 -8.17 -0.58 16.59
C ALA A 104 -7.56 -1.83 15.95
N ALA A 105 -7.94 -3.00 16.44
CA ALA A 105 -7.55 -4.28 15.87
C ALA A 105 -8.63 -5.34 16.16
N SER A 106 -8.73 -6.34 15.30
CA SER A 106 -9.68 -7.44 15.40
C SER A 106 -9.00 -8.78 15.13
N LEU A 107 -9.61 -9.85 15.63
CA LEU A 107 -9.33 -11.23 15.23
C LEU A 107 -10.57 -12.08 15.46
N GLY A 108 -11.09 -12.68 14.39
CA GLY A 108 -12.39 -13.39 14.47
C GLY A 108 -13.45 -12.45 15.03
N SER A 109 -14.17 -12.89 16.07
CA SER A 109 -15.20 -12.07 16.70
C SER A 109 -14.71 -11.06 17.73
N GLU A 110 -13.42 -11.08 18.07
CA GLU A 110 -12.86 -10.16 19.05
C GLU A 110 -12.48 -8.84 18.39
N VAL A 111 -12.91 -7.73 18.98
CA VAL A 111 -12.52 -6.37 18.57
C VAL A 111 -11.96 -5.64 19.77
N SER A 112 -10.85 -4.93 19.56
CA SER A 112 -10.26 -4.05 20.56
C SER A 112 -10.06 -2.66 20.04
N ILE A 113 -10.49 -1.67 20.82
CA ILE A 113 -10.13 -0.26 20.64
C ILE A 113 -9.21 0.12 21.80
N PHE A 114 -8.03 0.62 21.46
CA PHE A 114 -7.04 1.10 22.42
C PHE A 114 -6.94 2.62 22.35
N TRP A 115 -6.63 3.24 23.48
CA TRP A 115 -6.31 4.66 23.51
C TRP A 115 -5.37 5.02 24.64
N ILE A 116 -4.71 6.16 24.48
CA ILE A 116 -3.90 6.79 25.51
C ILE A 116 -4.54 8.13 25.88
N LYS A 117 -4.61 8.43 27.18
CA LYS A 117 -5.15 9.68 27.71
C LYS A 117 -4.05 10.70 28.01
N THR A 118 -4.41 11.97 28.12
CA THR A 118 -3.48 13.04 28.56
C THR A 118 -2.86 12.79 29.95
N ASN A 119 -3.51 11.99 30.80
CA ASN A 119 -2.98 11.56 32.10
C ASN A 119 -2.10 10.29 32.03
N ARG A 120 -1.70 9.89 30.81
CA ARG A 120 -0.85 8.74 30.46
C ARG A 120 -1.52 7.38 30.56
N GLU A 121 -2.77 7.28 31.01
CA GLU A 121 -3.46 5.98 31.06
C GLU A 121 -3.58 5.38 29.67
N ILE A 122 -3.07 4.16 29.51
CA ILE A 122 -3.29 3.31 28.34
C ILE A 122 -4.49 2.41 28.67
N ARG A 123 -5.52 2.48 27.85
CA ARG A 123 -6.77 1.75 28.07
C ARG A 123 -7.21 0.94 26.85
N ARG A 124 -8.06 -0.05 27.11
CA ARG A 124 -8.69 -0.91 26.11
C ARG A 124 -10.21 -0.97 26.32
N LEU A 125 -10.95 -0.98 25.23
CA LEU A 125 -12.35 -1.39 25.18
C LEU A 125 -12.41 -2.65 24.33
N LYS A 126 -13.04 -3.71 24.85
CA LYS A 126 -13.08 -5.03 24.22
C LYS A 126 -14.52 -5.42 23.88
N SER A 127 -14.71 -5.95 22.69
CA SER A 127 -15.89 -6.68 22.24
C SER A 127 -15.50 -8.12 21.91
N ALA A 128 -16.41 -9.08 22.15
CA ALA A 128 -16.22 -10.50 21.82
C ALA A 128 -17.18 -10.99 20.72
N ASP A 129 -17.99 -10.08 20.16
CA ASP A 129 -19.11 -10.36 19.26
C ASP A 129 -19.14 -9.33 18.10
N ASN A 130 -17.98 -9.14 17.47
CA ASN A 130 -17.81 -8.29 16.30
C ASN A 130 -18.20 -6.82 16.52
N GLY A 131 -18.01 -6.29 17.72
CA GLY A 131 -18.33 -4.90 18.05
C GLY A 131 -19.81 -4.62 18.33
N GLN A 132 -20.65 -5.63 18.53
CA GLN A 132 -22.05 -5.45 18.96
C GLN A 132 -22.11 -5.10 20.46
N ASN A 133 -21.65 -6.04 21.26
CA ASN A 133 -21.36 -6.08 22.69
C ASN A 133 -20.06 -5.36 23.07
N TRP A 134 -20.02 -4.51 24.11
CA TRP A 134 -18.74 -4.01 24.62
C TRP A 134 -18.68 -4.03 26.15
N GLY A 135 -17.54 -4.49 26.66
CA GLY A 135 -17.24 -4.46 28.09
C GLY A 135 -16.89 -3.05 28.59
N SER A 136 -16.52 -2.96 29.87
CA SER A 136 -16.00 -1.72 30.46
C SER A 136 -14.57 -1.43 29.99
N ALA A 137 -14.18 -0.15 30.01
CA ALA A 137 -12.80 0.26 29.73
C ALA A 137 -11.81 -0.34 30.74
N GLU A 138 -10.86 -1.14 30.25
CA GLU A 138 -9.77 -1.76 31.00
C GLU A 138 -8.56 -0.81 31.04
N LEU A 139 -7.97 -0.61 32.21
CA LEU A 139 -6.65 0.04 32.32
C LEU A 139 -5.57 -1.01 32.08
N ILE A 140 -4.80 -0.85 31.01
CA ILE A 140 -3.76 -1.81 30.63
C ILE A 140 -2.35 -1.31 30.94
N GLY A 141 -2.18 -0.02 31.27
CA GLY A 141 -0.90 0.52 31.70
C GLY A 141 -0.82 2.04 31.65
N TYR A 142 0.41 2.55 31.63
CA TYR A 142 0.70 3.97 31.52
C TYR A 142 1.82 4.20 30.51
N SER A 143 1.70 5.24 29.69
CA SER A 143 2.83 5.74 28.90
C SER A 143 3.87 6.39 29.82
N PRO A 144 5.17 6.34 29.48
CA PRO A 144 6.20 7.03 30.24
C PRO A 144 5.94 8.54 30.38
N THR A 145 5.57 9.21 29.30
CA THR A 145 5.34 10.65 29.24
C THR A 145 3.96 10.99 28.66
N THR A 146 3.67 12.29 28.50
CA THR A 146 2.41 12.82 27.99
C THR A 146 2.44 13.21 26.51
N ASP A 147 3.61 13.16 25.86
CA ASP A 147 3.79 13.56 24.46
C ASP A 147 3.69 12.33 23.54
N ILE A 148 2.45 11.92 23.30
CA ILE A 148 2.11 10.70 22.57
C ILE A 148 1.62 11.07 21.18
N ASN A 149 2.30 10.55 20.16
CA ASN A 149 2.15 11.03 18.79
C ASN A 149 1.65 9.97 17.81
N GLY A 150 1.41 8.74 18.27
CA GLY A 150 0.87 7.67 17.44
C GLY A 150 0.64 6.38 18.23
N MET A 151 -0.29 5.56 17.75
CA MET A 151 -0.57 4.24 18.32
C MET A 151 -1.02 3.28 17.23
N ALA A 152 -0.55 2.04 17.29
CA ALA A 152 -0.97 0.93 16.45
C ALA A 152 -1.25 -0.31 17.30
N ALA A 153 -2.06 -1.21 16.78
CA ALA A 153 -2.36 -2.49 17.41
C ALA A 153 -2.55 -3.56 16.34
N ALA A 154 -2.12 -4.78 16.63
CA ALA A 154 -2.36 -5.93 15.77
C ALA A 154 -2.49 -7.21 16.60
N TYR A 155 -3.30 -8.14 16.11
CA TYR A 155 -3.39 -9.49 16.64
C TYR A 155 -2.47 -10.43 15.88
N LYS A 156 -1.94 -11.41 16.60
CA LYS A 156 -1.44 -12.66 16.01
C LYS A 156 -2.61 -13.59 15.74
N THR A 157 -2.40 -14.56 14.86
CA THR A 157 -3.37 -15.62 14.56
C THR A 157 -3.72 -16.49 15.78
N ASN A 158 -2.85 -16.58 16.79
CA ASN A 158 -3.11 -17.33 18.03
C ASN A 158 -3.90 -16.53 19.10
N GLY A 159 -4.28 -15.28 18.83
CA GLY A 159 -5.00 -14.41 19.76
C GLY A 159 -4.12 -13.57 20.68
N ASP A 160 -2.79 -13.74 20.66
CA ASP A 160 -1.89 -12.77 21.27
C ASP A 160 -1.98 -11.44 20.52
N LEU A 161 -1.65 -10.36 21.21
CA LEU A 161 -1.87 -9.00 20.72
C LEU A 161 -0.68 -8.13 21.12
N ALA A 162 -0.31 -7.18 20.27
CA ALA A 162 0.63 -6.13 20.62
C ALA A 162 0.03 -4.76 20.34
N ILE A 163 0.36 -3.80 21.20
CA ILE A 163 0.22 -2.38 20.93
C ILE A 163 1.60 -1.76 20.79
N PHE A 164 1.72 -0.85 19.83
CA PHE A 164 2.89 -0.02 19.62
C PHE A 164 2.49 1.44 19.78
N TYR A 165 3.26 2.23 20.53
CA TYR A 165 2.94 3.64 20.72
C TYR A 165 4.20 4.51 20.72
N ALA A 166 4.10 5.64 20.05
CA ALA A 166 5.15 6.63 19.91
C ALA A 166 5.04 7.63 21.08
N ASP A 167 6.03 7.63 21.96
CA ASP A 167 6.19 8.56 23.09
C ASP A 167 7.47 9.37 22.87
N GLN A 168 7.32 10.64 22.49
CA GLN A 168 8.42 11.49 22.01
C GLN A 168 9.25 10.79 20.93
N ALA A 169 10.54 10.57 21.17
CA ALA A 169 11.48 9.89 20.27
C ALA A 169 11.56 8.36 20.46
N THR A 170 10.69 7.78 21.31
CA THR A 170 10.75 6.34 21.63
C THR A 170 9.49 5.63 21.18
N LEU A 171 9.67 4.55 20.41
CA LEU A 171 8.61 3.59 20.16
C LEU A 171 8.60 2.56 21.28
N HIS A 172 7.43 2.34 21.86
CA HIS A 172 7.21 1.31 22.87
C HIS A 172 6.33 0.20 22.31
N VAL A 173 6.58 -1.03 22.78
CA VAL A 173 5.73 -2.20 22.52
C VAL A 173 5.20 -2.75 23.84
N ARG A 174 3.90 -3.06 23.89
CA ARG A 174 3.29 -3.80 25.00
C ARG A 174 2.48 -4.95 24.46
N LYS A 175 2.78 -6.16 24.94
CA LYS A 175 2.17 -7.40 24.47
C LYS A 175 1.13 -7.92 25.46
N ASN A 176 0.04 -8.46 24.95
CA ASN A 176 -0.86 -9.35 25.68
C ASN A 176 -0.57 -10.78 25.17
N VAL A 177 -0.02 -11.61 26.05
CA VAL A 177 0.36 -12.99 25.73
C VAL A 177 -0.45 -13.93 26.61
N GLY A 178 -1.21 -14.85 25.98
CA GLY A 178 -2.08 -15.77 26.71
C GLY A 178 -3.10 -15.05 27.61
N GLY A 179 -3.59 -13.87 27.19
CA GLY A 179 -4.53 -13.05 27.97
C GLY A 179 -3.88 -12.12 29.01
N GLN A 180 -2.55 -12.15 29.18
CA GLN A 180 -1.84 -11.37 30.19
C GLN A 180 -0.98 -10.25 29.59
N TRP A 181 -1.20 -9.02 30.06
CA TRP A 181 -0.42 -7.85 29.67
C TRP A 181 1.00 -7.89 30.26
N GLN A 182 1.98 -7.89 29.39
CA GLN A 182 3.40 -7.83 29.73
C GLN A 182 3.83 -6.38 30.05
N SER A 183 5.00 -6.22 30.67
CA SER A 183 5.65 -4.92 30.81
C SER A 183 5.98 -4.33 29.43
N PRO A 184 5.90 -2.99 29.26
CA PRO A 184 6.27 -2.37 27.99
C PRO A 184 7.79 -2.46 27.76
N GLY A 185 8.18 -2.80 26.53
CA GLY A 185 9.55 -2.67 26.03
C GLY A 185 9.70 -1.37 25.25
N ALA A 186 10.91 -0.81 25.22
CA ALA A 186 11.28 0.28 24.32
C ALA A 186 12.09 -0.28 23.14
N TRP A 187 12.04 0.40 22.00
CA TRP A 187 12.96 0.12 20.90
C TRP A 187 14.40 0.50 21.26
N ASP A 188 15.35 0.08 20.42
CA ASP A 188 16.78 0.32 20.58
C ASP A 188 17.31 1.40 19.61
N LYS A 189 16.42 2.16 18.98
CA LYS A 189 16.77 3.16 17.96
C LYS A 189 16.90 4.56 18.55
N SER A 190 17.67 5.39 17.86
CA SER A 190 17.86 6.81 18.18
C SER A 190 17.30 7.69 17.07
N THR A 191 16.27 8.46 17.39
CA THR A 191 15.61 9.39 16.47
C THR A 191 15.30 10.72 17.18
N GLY A 192 14.72 11.67 16.45
CA GLY A 192 13.96 12.77 17.04
C GLY A 192 12.51 12.34 17.34
N ASN A 193 11.62 13.31 17.55
CA ASN A 193 10.23 13.04 17.91
C ASN A 193 9.50 12.26 16.80
N LEU A 194 8.81 11.21 17.21
CA LEU A 194 7.94 10.41 16.36
C LEU A 194 6.58 11.10 16.21
N SER A 195 5.90 10.84 15.09
CA SER A 195 4.65 11.50 14.68
C SER A 195 3.55 10.52 14.25
N GLY A 196 3.80 9.21 14.32
CA GLY A 196 2.87 8.17 13.91
C GLY A 196 3.49 6.78 13.97
N ALA A 197 2.64 5.76 14.12
CA ALA A 197 3.01 4.36 14.08
C ALA A 197 1.88 3.54 13.45
N ALA A 198 2.22 2.54 12.64
CA ALA A 198 1.30 1.54 12.09
C ALA A 198 1.90 0.15 12.27
N CYS A 199 1.06 -0.88 12.35
CA CYS A 199 1.53 -2.26 12.51
C CYS A 199 0.57 -3.26 11.84
N VAL A 200 1.14 -4.27 11.20
CA VAL A 200 0.45 -5.50 10.79
C VAL A 200 1.29 -6.70 11.24
N TYR A 201 0.64 -7.81 11.57
CA TYR A 201 1.34 -9.06 11.91
C TYR A 201 1.36 -10.01 10.71
N ASP A 202 2.54 -10.48 10.33
CA ASP A 202 2.75 -11.47 9.27
C ASP A 202 4.08 -12.19 9.53
N GLY A 203 4.04 -13.21 10.40
CA GLY A 203 5.24 -13.90 10.91
C GLY A 203 6.00 -13.08 11.96
N ASP A 204 6.21 -11.79 11.72
CA ASP A 204 6.71 -10.79 12.65
C ASP A 204 5.75 -9.59 12.76
N TRP A 205 6.07 -8.65 13.65
CA TRP A 205 5.37 -7.37 13.73
C TRP A 205 5.99 -6.38 12.76
N ASN A 206 5.37 -6.20 11.60
CA ASN A 206 5.81 -5.30 10.55
C ASN A 206 5.27 -3.90 10.81
N LEU A 207 6.16 -2.91 10.86
CA LEU A 207 5.84 -1.57 11.34
C LEU A 207 6.22 -0.49 10.34
N LEU A 208 5.39 0.55 10.32
CA LEU A 208 5.75 1.85 9.77
C LEU A 208 5.78 2.89 10.88
N VAL A 209 6.77 3.78 10.82
CA VAL A 209 6.93 4.88 11.78
C VAL A 209 7.19 6.16 11.02
N THR A 210 6.46 7.21 11.35
CA THR A 210 6.76 8.58 10.90
C THR A 210 7.37 9.36 12.05
N GLY A 211 8.28 10.28 11.76
CA GLY A 211 8.92 11.10 12.78
C GLY A 211 10.07 11.91 12.25
N GLN A 212 10.91 12.40 13.15
CA GLN A 212 12.14 13.12 12.84
C GLN A 212 13.35 12.23 13.04
N ASP A 213 14.34 12.31 12.16
CA ASP A 213 15.68 11.79 12.44
C ASP A 213 16.37 12.59 13.56
N ALA A 214 17.56 12.17 13.98
CA ALA A 214 18.32 12.87 15.04
C ALA A 214 18.73 14.31 14.65
N SER A 215 18.65 14.67 13.37
CA SER A 215 18.93 16.02 12.86
C SER A 215 17.66 16.86 12.72
N GLY A 216 16.49 16.33 13.08
CA GLY A 216 15.20 17.02 13.02
C GLY A 216 14.49 16.92 11.66
N ASN A 217 15.00 16.12 10.71
CA ASN A 217 14.37 15.99 9.39
C ASN A 217 13.29 14.92 9.41
N TYR A 218 12.14 15.20 8.80
CA TYR A 218 11.06 14.23 8.78
C TYR A 218 11.37 13.02 7.89
N ARG A 219 10.96 11.85 8.37
CA ARG A 219 11.12 10.55 7.72
C ARG A 219 9.88 9.68 7.88
N LEU A 220 9.70 8.77 6.93
CA LEU A 220 8.88 7.58 7.05
C LEU A 220 9.83 6.38 6.95
N TRP A 221 9.78 5.49 7.94
CA TRP A 221 10.59 4.28 7.98
C TRP A 221 9.71 3.03 8.00
N SER A 222 10.24 1.93 7.45
CA SER A 222 9.85 0.58 7.84
C SER A 222 10.83 0.02 8.86
N LEU A 223 10.31 -0.85 9.74
CA LEU A 223 11.09 -1.69 10.63
C LEU A 223 10.25 -2.90 11.08
N VAL A 224 10.92 -3.91 11.63
CA VAL A 224 10.30 -5.14 12.13
C VAL A 224 10.64 -5.32 13.60
N TYR A 225 9.63 -5.63 14.41
CA TYR A 225 9.84 -6.21 15.74
C TYR A 225 9.63 -7.72 15.65
N GLY A 226 10.70 -8.46 15.89
CA GLY A 226 10.75 -9.89 15.64
C GLY A 226 9.86 -10.69 16.59
N ASP A 227 9.27 -11.74 16.03
CA ASP A 227 8.51 -12.79 16.68
C ASP A 227 8.96 -14.19 16.19
N GLY A 228 10.07 -14.27 15.45
CA GLY A 228 10.67 -15.50 14.96
C GLY A 228 10.46 -15.76 13.46
N GLY A 229 10.03 -14.76 12.70
CA GLY A 229 9.96 -14.78 11.24
C GLY A 229 11.30 -14.40 10.59
N ASP A 230 11.33 -13.24 9.91
CA ASP A 230 12.53 -12.64 9.32
C ASP A 230 13.48 -12.09 10.40
N VAL A 231 12.95 -11.75 11.59
CA VAL A 231 13.70 -11.20 12.71
C VAL A 231 13.53 -12.04 13.96
N GLU A 232 14.62 -12.22 14.71
CA GLU A 232 14.62 -12.96 15.97
C GLU A 232 13.61 -12.40 16.97
N ALA A 233 12.89 -13.29 17.65
CA ALA A 233 11.85 -12.93 18.60
C ALA A 233 12.34 -11.97 19.70
N GLY A 234 11.72 -10.79 19.79
CA GLY A 234 12.07 -9.77 20.77
C GLY A 234 13.13 -8.77 20.33
N SER A 235 13.66 -8.90 19.12
CA SER A 235 14.67 -7.99 18.54
C SER A 235 14.05 -6.99 17.56
N TRP A 236 14.70 -5.84 17.40
CA TRP A 236 14.29 -4.80 16.43
C TRP A 236 15.22 -4.83 15.22
N SER A 237 14.66 -4.83 14.01
CA SER A 237 15.45 -4.61 12.79
C SER A 237 15.95 -3.17 12.71
N GLU A 238 16.87 -2.92 11.78
CA GLU A 238 17.27 -1.56 11.39
C GLU A 238 16.09 -0.75 10.83
N LEU A 239 16.16 0.58 10.98
CA LEU A 239 15.25 1.53 10.35
C LEU A 239 15.60 1.64 8.87
N LYS A 240 14.63 1.39 7.99
CA LYS A 240 14.82 1.53 6.54
C LYS A 240 13.92 2.63 5.99
N GLU A 241 14.52 3.64 5.35
CA GLU A 241 13.79 4.81 4.87
C GLU A 241 12.90 4.48 3.67
N ILE A 242 11.63 4.89 3.73
CA ILE A 242 10.67 4.87 2.63
C ILE A 242 10.50 6.27 2.06
N ALA A 243 10.46 7.30 2.91
CA ALA A 243 10.41 8.69 2.48
C ALA A 243 11.21 9.62 3.39
N ALA A 244 11.81 10.66 2.79
CA ALA A 244 12.70 11.59 3.48
C ALA A 244 12.46 13.04 3.05
N ALA A 245 12.21 13.91 4.04
CA ALA A 245 12.19 15.34 3.83
C ALA A 245 13.62 15.88 3.65
N PRO A 246 13.85 16.86 2.76
CA PRO A 246 15.13 17.55 2.66
C PRO A 246 15.45 18.28 3.97
N SER A 247 16.75 18.43 4.26
CA SER A 247 17.19 19.07 5.49
C SER A 247 16.72 20.51 5.59
N GLY A 248 16.03 20.86 6.67
CA GLY A 248 15.44 22.20 6.86
C GLY A 248 14.31 22.55 5.90
N GLY A 249 13.75 21.55 5.18
CA GLY A 249 12.59 21.75 4.32
C GLY A 249 11.28 21.90 5.09
N ASP A 250 10.27 22.48 4.44
CA ASP A 250 8.95 22.75 5.00
C ASP A 250 8.01 21.52 5.00
N PHE A 251 8.58 20.32 5.13
CA PHE A 251 7.83 19.06 5.06
C PHE A 251 7.69 18.40 6.42
N GLU A 252 6.54 17.81 6.67
CA GLU A 252 6.28 16.93 7.80
C GLU A 252 5.61 15.64 7.33
N PHE A 253 6.04 14.50 7.88
CA PHE A 253 5.33 13.23 7.74
C PHE A 253 4.65 12.88 9.06
N ARG A 254 3.39 12.45 9.00
CA ARG A 254 2.55 12.18 10.17
C ARG A 254 1.65 10.97 9.90
N GLN A 255 1.15 10.36 10.97
CA GLN A 255 0.08 9.34 10.94
C GLN A 255 0.27 8.27 9.85
N ALA A 256 0.95 7.18 10.18
CA ALA A 256 1.07 6.04 9.29
C ALA A 256 -0.11 5.07 9.48
N PHE A 257 -0.50 4.42 8.40
CA PHE A 257 -1.42 3.28 8.39
C PHE A 257 -0.84 2.19 7.48
N LEU A 258 -1.05 0.94 7.86
CA LEU A 258 -0.46 -0.22 7.20
C LEU A 258 -1.45 -1.37 7.25
N ASP A 259 -1.59 -2.05 6.13
CA ASP A 259 -2.34 -3.30 6.02
C ASP A 259 -1.74 -4.17 4.91
N LYS A 260 -2.15 -5.44 4.82
CA LYS A 260 -1.64 -6.39 3.82
C LYS A 260 -2.77 -7.21 3.16
N PRO A 261 -3.65 -6.58 2.37
CA PRO A 261 -4.71 -7.29 1.64
C PRO A 261 -4.18 -8.24 0.55
N ASP A 262 -3.11 -7.84 -0.14
CA ASP A 262 -2.47 -8.61 -1.21
C ASP A 262 -0.94 -8.53 -1.11
N THR A 263 -0.44 -7.30 -1.10
CA THR A 263 0.92 -6.91 -0.72
C THR A 263 0.81 -5.93 0.45
N TYR A 264 1.91 -5.53 1.06
CA TYR A 264 1.85 -4.46 2.07
C TYR A 264 1.44 -3.16 1.40
N ARG A 265 0.42 -2.50 1.93
CA ARG A 265 -0.09 -1.22 1.47
C ARG A 265 -0.06 -0.23 2.61
N CYS A 266 0.43 0.97 2.33
CA CYS A 266 0.56 1.98 3.35
C CYS A 266 -0.05 3.30 2.94
N PHE A 267 -0.51 4.03 3.96
CA PHE A 267 -0.94 5.41 3.87
C PHE A 267 -0.20 6.23 4.92
N PHE A 268 0.12 7.48 4.60
CA PHE A 268 0.67 8.43 5.55
C PHE A 268 0.32 9.85 5.16
N VAL A 269 0.34 10.78 6.10
CA VAL A 269 0.11 12.19 5.81
C VAL A 269 1.43 12.88 5.49
N GLU A 270 1.43 13.62 4.37
CA GLU A 270 2.47 14.60 4.08
C GLU A 270 1.87 16.00 4.14
N LYS A 271 2.50 16.83 4.97
CA LYS A 271 2.18 18.23 5.13
C LYS A 271 3.34 19.07 4.61
N PHE A 272 3.04 20.01 3.73
CA PHE A 272 4.00 20.97 3.22
C PHE A 272 3.55 22.39 3.56
N THR A 273 4.42 23.19 4.17
CA THR A 273 4.12 24.57 4.59
C THR A 273 4.80 25.65 3.76
N GLY A 274 5.51 25.27 2.70
CA GLY A 274 6.11 26.21 1.74
C GLY A 274 5.09 26.83 0.78
N THR A 275 5.57 27.26 -0.40
CA THR A 275 4.73 27.81 -1.47
C THR A 275 3.74 26.75 -1.98
N GLU A 276 2.45 27.08 -2.05
CA GLU A 276 1.37 26.09 -2.33
C GLU A 276 1.28 25.02 -1.25
N SER A 277 1.07 25.47 0.00
CA SER A 277 0.93 24.58 1.15
C SER A 277 -0.21 23.58 0.99
N TYR A 278 0.00 22.37 1.49
CA TYR A 278 -0.99 21.31 1.49
C TYR A 278 -0.83 20.39 2.69
N ASN A 279 -1.88 19.62 2.92
CA ASN A 279 -1.90 18.54 3.90
C ASN A 279 -2.81 17.43 3.36
N ARG A 280 -2.21 16.29 2.97
CA ARG A 280 -2.93 15.21 2.29
C ARG A 280 -2.32 13.84 2.56
N PRO A 281 -3.12 12.76 2.47
CA PRO A 281 -2.60 11.41 2.48
C PRO A 281 -1.78 11.13 1.21
N PHE A 282 -0.72 10.35 1.37
CA PHE A 282 0.03 9.66 0.33
C PHE A 282 -0.10 8.17 0.57
N TRP A 283 0.02 7.39 -0.49
CA TRP A 283 -0.03 5.95 -0.41
C TRP A 283 1.04 5.28 -1.25
N SER A 284 1.44 4.08 -0.83
CA SER A 284 2.37 3.22 -1.53
C SER A 284 2.04 1.75 -1.27
N HIS A 285 2.69 0.86 -1.99
CA HIS A 285 2.66 -0.57 -1.74
C HIS A 285 4.04 -1.19 -1.93
N SER A 286 4.31 -2.31 -1.25
CA SER A 286 5.52 -3.09 -1.48
C SER A 286 5.48 -3.77 -2.83
N VAL A 287 6.65 -4.00 -3.41
CA VAL A 287 6.81 -4.76 -4.65
C VAL A 287 6.34 -6.20 -4.42
N PRO A 288 5.46 -6.76 -5.26
CA PRO A 288 4.94 -8.10 -5.05
C PRO A 288 6.05 -9.16 -4.99
N GLY A 289 5.93 -10.08 -4.03
CA GLY A 289 6.88 -11.16 -3.81
C GLY A 289 8.23 -10.75 -3.22
N THR A 290 8.33 -9.61 -2.54
CA THR A 290 9.48 -9.25 -1.69
C THR A 290 9.08 -9.36 -0.21
N ALA A 291 10.05 -9.56 0.68
CA ALA A 291 9.79 -9.56 2.12
C ALA A 291 9.59 -8.12 2.61
N PHE A 292 8.87 -7.92 3.72
CA PHE A 292 8.71 -6.59 4.32
C PHE A 292 10.06 -5.99 4.71
N ILE A 293 10.94 -6.84 5.27
CA ILE A 293 12.27 -6.45 5.70
C ILE A 293 13.14 -5.93 4.54
N ASP A 294 12.86 -6.27 3.28
CA ASP A 294 13.63 -5.79 2.12
C ASP A 294 13.44 -4.28 1.88
N ASN A 295 12.35 -3.68 2.39
CA ASN A 295 12.00 -2.27 2.21
C ASN A 295 11.92 -1.84 0.73
N LEU A 296 11.34 -2.69 -0.12
CA LEU A 296 11.14 -2.43 -1.54
C LEU A 296 9.72 -1.91 -1.78
N TRP A 297 9.59 -0.58 -1.81
CA TRP A 297 8.31 0.13 -1.95
C TRP A 297 8.24 0.88 -3.28
N ARG A 298 7.05 0.95 -3.85
CA ARG A 298 6.76 1.86 -4.95
C ARG A 298 6.86 3.31 -4.50
N GLU A 299 7.19 4.22 -5.42
CA GLU A 299 7.20 5.64 -5.08
C GLU A 299 5.82 6.10 -4.55
N PRO A 300 5.75 6.71 -3.34
CA PRO A 300 4.49 7.17 -2.80
C PRO A 300 3.82 8.22 -3.68
N VAL A 301 2.52 8.06 -3.92
CA VAL A 301 1.72 8.99 -4.73
C VAL A 301 0.60 9.61 -3.89
N PRO A 302 0.19 10.87 -4.18
CA PRO A 302 -0.82 11.55 -3.39
C PRO A 302 -2.20 10.89 -3.58
N PHE A 303 -2.95 10.80 -2.50
CA PHE A 303 -4.39 10.57 -2.55
C PHE A 303 -5.11 11.91 -2.64
N ASN A 304 -6.16 12.01 -3.46
CA ASN A 304 -6.88 13.27 -3.67
C ASN A 304 -7.87 13.57 -2.52
N LEU A 305 -7.32 13.86 -1.34
CA LEU A 305 -8.06 14.22 -0.13
C LEU A 305 -7.24 15.22 0.68
N SER A 306 -7.84 16.31 1.15
CA SER A 306 -7.20 17.15 2.16
C SER A 306 -7.50 16.57 3.54
N SER A 307 -6.46 16.11 4.24
CA SER A 307 -6.56 15.59 5.61
C SER A 307 -5.21 15.70 6.30
N GLY A 308 -5.23 16.09 7.57
CA GLY A 308 -4.11 16.10 8.48
C GLY A 308 -3.94 14.88 9.35
N TYR A 309 -4.92 13.96 9.34
CA TYR A 309 -4.87 12.72 10.12
C TYR A 309 -4.91 11.45 9.29
N GLY A 310 -5.05 11.56 7.96
CA GLY A 310 -4.79 10.48 7.02
C GLY A 310 -5.98 9.58 6.77
N LEU A 311 -5.69 8.37 6.30
CA LEU A 311 -6.67 7.35 5.94
C LEU A 311 -6.24 6.01 6.55
N ALA A 312 -7.00 5.53 7.52
CA ALA A 312 -6.83 4.19 8.05
C ALA A 312 -7.25 3.15 7.00
N ILE A 313 -6.49 2.07 6.87
CA ILE A 313 -6.75 0.96 5.94
C ILE A 313 -7.01 -0.34 6.70
N ALA A 314 -7.93 -1.14 6.18
CA ALA A 314 -8.19 -2.52 6.58
C ALA A 314 -8.82 -3.29 5.40
N HIS A 315 -8.93 -4.61 5.48
CA HIS A 315 -9.54 -5.43 4.43
C HIS A 315 -10.38 -6.58 4.97
N ASP A 316 -11.28 -7.06 4.12
CA ASP A 316 -11.91 -8.39 4.18
C ASP A 316 -11.43 -9.23 2.98
N ASP A 317 -12.04 -10.39 2.75
CA ASP A 317 -11.65 -11.30 1.65
C ASP A 317 -11.91 -10.72 0.25
N ASN A 318 -12.79 -9.73 0.11
CA ASN A 318 -13.25 -9.20 -1.18
C ASN A 318 -12.86 -7.73 -1.39
N TYR A 319 -12.75 -6.95 -0.32
CA TYR A 319 -12.59 -5.50 -0.38
C TYR A 319 -11.48 -4.98 0.54
N ALA A 320 -10.76 -3.99 0.04
CA ALA A 320 -10.02 -3.05 0.87
C ALA A 320 -10.91 -1.87 1.24
N TRP A 321 -10.71 -1.35 2.44
CA TRP A 321 -11.47 -0.26 3.03
C TRP A 321 -10.53 0.84 3.50
N LEU A 322 -10.90 2.11 3.22
CA LEU A 322 -10.28 3.27 3.86
C LEU A 322 -11.31 3.99 4.73
N SER A 323 -10.85 4.59 5.83
CA SER A 323 -11.67 5.46 6.65
C SER A 323 -10.89 6.67 7.15
N SER A 324 -11.56 7.82 7.11
CA SER A 324 -11.29 9.00 7.93
C SER A 324 -12.46 9.21 8.90
N ASN A 325 -12.48 10.33 9.63
CA ASN A 325 -13.59 10.70 10.50
C ASN A 325 -14.90 10.94 9.71
N ASP A 326 -14.78 11.58 8.56
CA ASP A 326 -15.85 12.06 7.67
C ASP A 326 -15.95 11.27 6.35
N GLY A 327 -15.22 10.16 6.23
CA GLY A 327 -15.11 9.48 4.95
C GLY A 327 -14.91 7.98 5.09
N VAL A 328 -15.53 7.24 4.17
CA VAL A 328 -15.32 5.80 3.97
C VAL A 328 -15.16 5.56 2.49
N TRP A 329 -14.14 4.79 2.11
CA TRP A 329 -13.89 4.36 0.74
C TRP A 329 -13.76 2.85 0.68
N ARG A 330 -14.07 2.28 -0.47
CA ARG A 330 -13.94 0.85 -0.73
C ARG A 330 -13.35 0.60 -2.12
N ALA A 331 -12.52 -0.43 -2.25
CA ALA A 331 -12.01 -0.93 -3.52
C ALA A 331 -12.03 -2.46 -3.52
N GLY A 332 -12.29 -3.07 -4.68
CA GLY A 332 -12.23 -4.53 -4.84
C GLY A 332 -10.79 -5.06 -4.81
N LEU A 333 -10.61 -6.24 -4.22
CA LEU A 333 -9.32 -6.95 -4.19
C LEU A 333 -9.10 -7.87 -5.38
N ALA A 334 -10.18 -8.31 -6.03
CA ALA A 334 -10.09 -9.22 -7.17
C ALA A 334 -9.45 -8.53 -8.38
N ALA A 335 -8.50 -9.22 -9.02
CA ALA A 335 -8.01 -8.81 -10.33
C ALA A 335 -9.13 -9.03 -11.37
N GLU A 336 -9.41 -8.00 -12.14
CA GLU A 336 -10.31 -8.02 -13.28
C GLU A 336 -9.49 -7.98 -14.56
N SER A 337 -9.92 -8.72 -15.58
CA SER A 337 -9.27 -8.69 -16.89
C SER A 337 -10.25 -8.78 -18.05
N LEU A 338 -9.81 -8.28 -19.20
CA LEU A 338 -10.54 -8.28 -20.46
C LEU A 338 -9.63 -8.86 -21.56
N ASP A 339 -10.10 -9.93 -22.20
CA ASP A 339 -9.44 -10.51 -23.36
C ASP A 339 -9.83 -9.73 -24.63
N LEU A 340 -8.83 -9.08 -25.23
CA LEU A 340 -8.99 -8.26 -26.43
C LEU A 340 -8.64 -9.01 -27.71
N THR A 341 -8.18 -10.26 -27.60
CA THR A 341 -7.51 -10.99 -28.69
C THR A 341 -8.32 -11.04 -29.97
N VAL A 342 -9.63 -11.24 -29.87
CA VAL A 342 -10.52 -11.37 -31.04
C VAL A 342 -10.74 -10.05 -31.80
N ASP A 343 -10.41 -8.93 -31.17
CA ASP A 343 -10.60 -7.60 -31.75
C ASP A 343 -9.31 -6.95 -32.24
N VAL A 344 -8.14 -7.56 -31.98
CA VAL A 344 -6.85 -7.04 -32.45
C VAL A 344 -6.79 -7.05 -33.98
N THR A 345 -6.73 -5.86 -34.56
CA THR A 345 -6.52 -5.66 -36.01
C THR A 345 -5.08 -5.27 -36.34
N GLY A 346 -4.36 -4.73 -35.37
CA GLY A 346 -2.97 -4.31 -35.50
C GLY A 346 -2.26 -4.37 -34.16
N LEU A 347 -0.99 -4.76 -34.17
CA LEU A 347 -0.16 -4.81 -32.97
C LEU A 347 1.25 -4.38 -33.35
N LYS A 348 1.79 -3.41 -32.62
CA LYS A 348 3.18 -2.96 -32.78
C LYS A 348 3.84 -2.89 -31.41
N CYS A 349 4.90 -3.69 -31.24
CA CYS A 349 5.77 -3.62 -30.09
C CYS A 349 7.13 -3.10 -30.55
N ASP A 350 7.47 -1.87 -30.17
CA ASP A 350 8.80 -1.29 -30.40
C ASP A 350 9.63 -1.46 -29.14
N SER A 351 10.87 -1.94 -29.26
CA SER A 351 11.77 -2.10 -28.12
C SER A 351 13.16 -1.58 -28.47
N THR A 352 13.72 -0.79 -27.57
CA THR A 352 15.10 -0.31 -27.60
C THR A 352 15.81 -0.77 -26.32
N VAL A 353 17.05 -0.33 -26.11
CA VAL A 353 17.81 -0.71 -24.91
C VAL A 353 17.17 -0.18 -23.62
N ASN A 354 16.48 0.97 -23.67
CA ASN A 354 15.96 1.69 -22.51
C ASN A 354 14.50 2.15 -22.65
N ASP A 355 13.76 1.70 -23.66
CA ASP A 355 12.36 2.08 -23.89
C ASP A 355 11.65 0.94 -24.61
N GLY A 356 10.40 0.71 -24.26
CA GLY A 356 9.50 -0.20 -24.94
C GLY A 356 8.11 0.40 -25.06
N ARG A 357 7.58 0.41 -26.29
CA ARG A 357 6.28 0.99 -26.63
C ARG A 357 5.38 -0.05 -27.26
N LEU A 358 4.10 0.08 -26.94
CA LEU A 358 3.04 -0.76 -27.46
C LEU A 358 2.00 0.11 -28.16
N THR A 359 1.57 -0.31 -29.34
CA THR A 359 0.33 0.13 -29.98
C THR A 359 -0.53 -1.10 -30.27
N VAL A 360 -1.73 -1.14 -29.68
CA VAL A 360 -2.76 -2.15 -30.00
C VAL A 360 -3.88 -1.43 -30.74
N GLU A 361 -4.18 -1.86 -31.95
CA GLU A 361 -5.34 -1.40 -32.73
C GLU A 361 -6.44 -2.45 -32.62
N LEU A 362 -7.62 -1.99 -32.20
CA LEU A 362 -8.80 -2.83 -31.97
C LEU A 362 -9.92 -2.43 -32.90
N ARG A 363 -10.64 -3.44 -33.39
CA ARG A 363 -11.92 -3.27 -34.09
C ARG A 363 -12.95 -2.66 -33.15
N ASN A 364 -13.65 -1.62 -33.61
CA ASN A 364 -14.71 -0.96 -32.83
C ASN A 364 -15.92 -0.54 -33.69
N ASP A 365 -16.27 -1.34 -34.71
CA ASP A 365 -17.35 -1.05 -35.66
C ASP A 365 -18.76 -1.10 -35.05
N ASP A 366 -18.92 -1.79 -33.92
CA ASP A 366 -20.16 -1.88 -33.15
C ASP A 366 -20.18 -0.99 -31.90
N GLY A 367 -19.12 -0.18 -31.69
CA GLY A 367 -19.02 0.73 -30.55
C GLY A 367 -18.77 0.04 -29.20
N ARG A 368 -18.33 -1.22 -29.18
CA ARG A 368 -18.07 -1.97 -27.94
C ARG A 368 -17.10 -1.29 -26.97
N TYR A 369 -16.21 -0.42 -27.46
CA TYR A 369 -15.27 0.34 -26.64
C TYR A 369 -15.72 1.80 -26.43
N ALA A 370 -17.03 2.10 -26.37
CA ALA A 370 -17.53 3.47 -26.29
C ALA A 370 -17.19 4.19 -24.97
N ALA A 371 -17.02 3.47 -23.86
CA ALA A 371 -16.80 4.03 -22.52
C ALA A 371 -15.60 3.34 -21.81
N PRO A 372 -14.37 3.46 -22.33
CA PRO A 372 -13.21 2.84 -21.70
C PRO A 372 -12.99 3.43 -20.30
N GLY A 373 -12.68 2.57 -19.33
CA GLY A 373 -12.51 2.93 -17.93
C GLY A 373 -13.81 3.02 -17.12
N GLU A 374 -14.95 2.63 -17.69
CA GLU A 374 -16.24 2.61 -17.00
C GLU A 374 -16.90 1.22 -17.10
N GLY A 375 -17.62 0.82 -16.05
CA GLY A 375 -18.37 -0.45 -16.01
C GLY A 375 -17.52 -1.66 -16.41
N ASP A 376 -18.03 -2.49 -17.32
CA ASP A 376 -17.34 -3.69 -17.84
C ASP A 376 -16.03 -3.37 -18.58
N LEU A 377 -15.78 -2.10 -18.92
CA LEU A 377 -14.54 -1.62 -19.53
C LEU A 377 -13.62 -0.92 -18.52
N GLY A 378 -13.87 -1.06 -17.22
CA GLY A 378 -13.07 -0.45 -16.14
C GLY A 378 -11.57 -0.71 -16.26
N VAL A 379 -11.19 -1.91 -16.72
CA VAL A 379 -9.79 -2.31 -16.95
C VAL A 379 -9.10 -1.54 -18.09
N LEU A 380 -9.84 -0.80 -18.93
CA LEU A 380 -9.28 0.01 -20.03
C LEU A 380 -8.96 1.46 -19.61
N ASP A 381 -8.76 1.67 -18.30
CA ASP A 381 -8.33 2.95 -17.77
C ASP A 381 -6.79 3.09 -17.72
N ILE A 382 -6.32 4.32 -17.69
CA ILE A 382 -4.89 4.66 -17.70
C ILE A 382 -4.18 4.02 -16.50
N GLY A 383 -2.98 3.49 -16.74
CA GLY A 383 -2.15 2.80 -15.76
C GLY A 383 -2.48 1.31 -15.57
N SER A 384 -3.54 0.80 -16.19
CA SER A 384 -3.82 -0.64 -16.24
C SER A 384 -2.77 -1.39 -17.05
N GLU A 385 -2.61 -2.68 -16.81
CA GLU A 385 -1.57 -3.50 -17.43
C GLU A 385 -2.12 -4.21 -18.67
N ILE A 386 -1.43 -4.07 -19.81
CA ILE A 386 -1.63 -4.85 -21.02
C ILE A 386 -0.58 -5.97 -21.06
N GLU A 387 -1.02 -7.21 -21.09
CA GLU A 387 -0.19 -8.36 -21.38
C GLU A 387 -0.24 -8.70 -22.87
N VAL A 388 0.91 -8.68 -23.53
CA VAL A 388 1.05 -9.15 -24.92
C VAL A 388 1.78 -10.49 -24.89
N ASN A 389 1.09 -11.54 -25.30
CA ASN A 389 1.54 -12.93 -25.20
C ASN A 389 1.67 -13.57 -26.59
N PRO A 390 2.87 -13.54 -27.21
CA PRO A 390 3.10 -14.10 -28.54
C PRO A 390 3.06 -15.63 -28.55
N GLY A 391 2.67 -16.18 -29.70
CA GLY A 391 2.42 -17.60 -29.88
C GLY A 391 2.27 -18.03 -31.34
N TYR A 392 1.76 -19.24 -31.52
CA TYR A 392 1.47 -19.83 -32.83
C TYR A 392 0.18 -20.64 -32.80
N VAL A 393 -0.46 -20.76 -33.95
CA VAL A 393 -1.49 -21.79 -34.17
C VAL A 393 -0.78 -23.13 -34.36
N THR A 394 -1.07 -24.10 -33.50
CA THR A 394 -0.46 -25.43 -33.50
C THR A 394 -1.52 -26.53 -33.69
N GLY A 395 -1.07 -27.79 -33.71
CA GLY A 395 -1.98 -28.94 -33.71
C GLY A 395 -2.82 -29.08 -32.42
N ALA A 396 -2.45 -28.39 -31.34
CA ALA A 396 -3.20 -28.34 -30.08
C ALA A 396 -4.13 -27.12 -29.97
N GLY A 397 -4.14 -26.23 -30.98
CA GLY A 397 -4.92 -25.00 -31.00
C GLY A 397 -4.05 -23.75 -30.97
N ASN A 398 -4.64 -22.63 -30.53
CA ASN A 398 -3.90 -21.38 -30.36
C ASN A 398 -3.07 -21.44 -29.08
N GLU A 399 -1.76 -21.59 -29.22
CA GLU A 399 -0.84 -21.65 -28.08
C GLU A 399 0.00 -20.38 -28.02
N TYR A 400 0.31 -19.92 -26.81
CA TYR A 400 1.10 -18.72 -26.56
C TYR A 400 2.03 -18.94 -25.36
N SER A 401 3.03 -18.08 -25.23
CA SER A 401 3.87 -17.98 -24.04
C SER A 401 3.75 -16.60 -23.43
N THR A 402 3.98 -16.49 -22.12
CA THR A 402 4.00 -15.20 -21.42
C THR A 402 4.98 -14.26 -22.11
N GLY A 403 4.50 -13.09 -22.55
CA GLY A 403 5.32 -12.08 -23.21
C GLY A 403 5.68 -10.93 -22.29
N THR A 404 5.64 -9.71 -22.83
CA THR A 404 5.99 -8.48 -22.12
C THR A 404 4.70 -7.78 -21.68
N SER A 405 4.70 -7.21 -20.48
CA SER A 405 3.61 -6.35 -20.02
C SER A 405 3.93 -4.87 -20.24
N TYR A 406 2.88 -4.08 -20.43
CA TYR A 406 2.92 -2.65 -20.68
C TYR A 406 1.85 -1.95 -19.84
N SER A 407 2.10 -0.74 -19.37
CA SER A 407 1.07 0.08 -18.72
C SER A 407 0.36 0.94 -19.76
N ILE A 408 -0.97 1.04 -19.73
CA ILE A 408 -1.75 1.93 -20.60
C ILE A 408 -1.37 3.39 -20.29
N GLU A 409 -0.95 4.14 -21.31
CA GLU A 409 -0.64 5.58 -21.20
C GLU A 409 -1.63 6.45 -21.97
N ALA A 410 -2.21 5.92 -23.05
CA ALA A 410 -3.20 6.64 -23.83
C ALA A 410 -4.21 5.70 -24.49
N ARG A 411 -5.38 6.27 -24.78
CA ARG A 411 -6.49 5.61 -25.46
C ARG A 411 -7.09 6.57 -26.49
N GLU A 412 -7.37 6.06 -27.68
CA GLU A 412 -7.82 6.90 -28.80
C GLU A 412 -8.92 6.19 -29.61
N HIS A 413 -10.05 6.88 -29.82
CA HIS A 413 -11.05 6.46 -30.81
C HIS A 413 -10.69 7.04 -32.17
N THR A 414 -10.68 6.20 -33.20
CA THR A 414 -10.45 6.63 -34.57
C THR A 414 -11.67 6.32 -35.44
N SER A 415 -11.97 7.23 -36.37
CA SER A 415 -13.00 7.02 -37.38
C SER A 415 -12.50 7.54 -38.71
N SER A 416 -12.21 6.63 -39.65
CA SER A 416 -11.70 6.99 -40.97
C SER A 416 -12.10 5.94 -42.02
N GLY A 417 -12.40 6.39 -43.25
CA GLY A 417 -12.71 5.48 -44.36
C GLY A 417 -13.90 4.53 -44.12
N GLY A 418 -14.86 4.93 -43.28
CA GLY A 418 -16.01 4.08 -42.90
C GLY A 418 -15.66 2.98 -41.88
N ARG A 419 -14.50 3.04 -41.23
CA ARG A 419 -14.08 2.14 -40.16
C ARG A 419 -13.97 2.92 -38.85
N ALA A 420 -14.46 2.31 -37.77
CA ALA A 420 -14.23 2.77 -36.41
C ALA A 420 -13.22 1.84 -35.72
N GLY A 421 -12.22 2.43 -35.08
CA GLY A 421 -11.17 1.74 -34.36
C GLY A 421 -10.98 2.30 -32.96
N PHE A 422 -10.37 1.50 -32.09
CA PHE A 422 -9.94 1.91 -30.77
C PHE A 422 -8.46 1.55 -30.60
N ILE A 423 -7.64 2.49 -30.18
CA ILE A 423 -6.19 2.33 -30.07
C ILE A 423 -5.80 2.44 -28.60
N LEU A 424 -5.05 1.46 -28.12
CA LEU A 424 -4.36 1.51 -26.84
C LEU A 424 -2.87 1.75 -27.07
N GLN A 425 -2.31 2.73 -26.37
CA GLN A 425 -0.88 2.93 -26.30
C GLN A 425 -0.37 2.56 -24.92
N GLY A 426 0.74 1.83 -24.86
CA GLY A 426 1.34 1.43 -23.61
C GLY A 426 2.86 1.54 -23.59
N ARG A 427 3.42 1.53 -22.39
CA ARG A 427 4.85 1.64 -22.12
C ARG A 427 5.33 0.51 -21.21
N ASP A 428 6.51 -0.03 -21.47
CA ASP A 428 7.09 -1.11 -20.68
C ASP A 428 7.74 -0.61 -19.37
N GLY A 429 8.37 -1.54 -18.64
CA GLY A 429 9.07 -1.23 -17.40
C GLY A 429 10.25 -0.27 -17.55
N TRP A 430 10.98 -0.29 -18.68
CA TRP A 430 12.08 0.65 -18.90
C TRP A 430 11.57 2.06 -19.04
N GLY A 431 10.51 2.22 -19.82
CA GLY A 431 9.89 3.51 -19.97
C GLY A 431 9.20 4.00 -18.68
N ALA A 432 8.71 3.11 -17.82
CA ALA A 432 8.23 3.45 -16.47
C ALA A 432 9.38 3.95 -15.57
N LEU A 433 10.56 3.34 -15.67
CA LEU A 433 11.77 3.78 -14.99
C LEU A 433 12.28 5.12 -15.51
N GLU A 434 12.21 5.37 -16.82
CA GLU A 434 12.56 6.67 -17.42
C GLU A 434 11.59 7.79 -17.00
N ALA A 435 10.31 7.47 -16.86
CA ALA A 435 9.29 8.41 -16.40
C ALA A 435 9.34 8.69 -14.90
N TRP A 436 9.95 7.79 -14.12
CA TRP A 436 10.03 7.94 -12.68
C TRP A 436 10.91 9.14 -12.31
N GLN A 437 10.39 9.93 -11.37
CA GLN A 437 11.11 11.05 -10.76
C GLN A 437 11.10 10.85 -9.25
N ALA A 438 12.29 10.96 -8.65
CA ALA A 438 12.41 10.96 -7.21
C ALA A 438 11.73 12.21 -6.64
N ARG A 439 10.93 12.04 -5.58
CA ARG A 439 10.27 13.16 -4.90
C ARG A 439 11.23 13.98 -4.05
N TYR A 440 12.37 13.40 -3.69
CA TYR A 440 13.43 13.99 -2.88
C TYR A 440 14.75 13.30 -3.25
N GLN A 441 15.85 13.99 -2.96
CA GLN A 441 17.19 13.48 -3.23
C GLN A 441 17.45 12.20 -2.43
N PHE A 442 17.95 11.17 -3.11
CA PHE A 442 18.49 9.98 -2.47
C PHE A 442 20.01 10.02 -2.50
N ARG A 443 20.65 9.56 -1.42
CA ARG A 443 22.09 9.36 -1.39
C ARG A 443 22.44 8.10 -0.64
N TRP A 444 23.32 7.30 -1.23
CA TRP A 444 23.80 6.04 -0.65
C TRP A 444 25.30 6.11 -0.40
N ASN A 445 25.75 5.35 0.60
CA ASN A 445 27.15 5.09 0.90
C ASN A 445 28.09 6.31 1.04
N ARG A 446 27.56 7.47 1.45
CA ARG A 446 28.39 8.67 1.69
C ARG A 446 29.44 8.43 2.79
N THR A 447 29.05 7.68 3.82
CA THR A 447 29.80 7.54 5.08
C THR A 447 29.96 6.08 5.53
N SER A 448 29.38 5.14 4.80
CA SER A 448 29.27 3.71 5.15
C SER A 448 29.10 2.86 3.88
N ASP A 449 29.34 1.56 3.96
CA ASP A 449 29.17 0.62 2.85
C ASP A 449 27.88 -0.20 3.05
N ASP A 450 26.74 0.49 3.14
CA ASP A 450 25.48 -0.13 3.59
C ASP A 450 24.69 -0.78 2.44
N MET A 451 24.76 -0.22 1.22
CA MET A 451 23.99 -0.71 0.08
C MET A 451 24.91 -1.02 -1.11
N SER A 452 24.94 -2.28 -1.54
CA SER A 452 25.65 -2.64 -2.76
C SER A 452 24.98 -2.04 -3.99
N MET A 453 25.68 -2.00 -5.12
CA MET A 453 25.08 -1.56 -6.39
C MET A 453 23.81 -2.36 -6.73
N LYS A 454 23.76 -3.65 -6.40
CA LYS A 454 22.56 -4.47 -6.54
C LYS A 454 21.39 -3.92 -5.72
N ASP A 455 21.64 -3.58 -4.46
CA ASP A 455 20.60 -3.10 -3.54
C ASP A 455 20.09 -1.73 -3.97
N ILE A 456 20.99 -0.86 -4.45
CA ILE A 456 20.63 0.44 -5.05
C ILE A 456 19.74 0.23 -6.30
N LEU A 457 20.09 -0.71 -7.19
CA LEU A 457 19.25 -1.02 -8.36
C LEU A 457 17.89 -1.58 -7.95
N ALA A 458 17.84 -2.51 -6.99
CA ALA A 458 16.59 -3.06 -6.48
C ALA A 458 15.69 -1.96 -5.90
N PHE A 459 16.27 -1.03 -5.14
CA PHE A 459 15.55 0.12 -4.61
C PHE A 459 14.98 1.01 -5.71
N ILE A 460 15.80 1.40 -6.70
CA ILE A 460 15.38 2.26 -7.81
C ILE A 460 14.27 1.57 -8.64
N PHE A 461 14.42 0.29 -8.93
CA PHE A 461 13.40 -0.49 -9.65
C PHE A 461 12.12 -0.58 -8.84
N ALA A 462 12.22 -0.79 -7.52
CA ALA A 462 11.05 -0.80 -6.65
C ALA A 462 10.28 0.52 -6.70
N ARG A 463 10.95 1.68 -6.78
CA ARG A 463 10.28 2.99 -6.94
C ARG A 463 9.43 3.08 -8.20
N ALA A 464 9.90 2.50 -9.30
CA ALA A 464 9.15 2.36 -10.55
C ALA A 464 8.11 1.21 -10.52
N GLY A 465 7.98 0.47 -9.41
CA GLY A 465 7.07 -0.67 -9.27
C GLY A 465 7.61 -1.97 -9.88
N LEU A 466 8.91 -2.08 -10.09
CA LEU A 466 9.55 -3.22 -10.73
C LEU A 466 10.33 -4.05 -9.72
N LYS A 467 10.24 -5.38 -9.85
CA LYS A 467 11.07 -6.31 -9.08
C LYS A 467 12.37 -6.60 -9.84
N LEU A 468 13.51 -6.44 -9.16
CA LEU A 468 14.78 -6.93 -9.68
C LEU A 468 14.88 -8.45 -9.45
N GLU A 469 14.72 -9.24 -10.51
CA GLU A 469 14.95 -10.69 -10.50
C GLU A 469 16.33 -11.03 -11.07
N MET A 470 17.11 -11.83 -10.35
CA MET A 470 18.48 -12.17 -10.74
C MET A 470 18.55 -13.57 -11.37
N ILE A 471 18.80 -13.63 -12.68
CA ILE A 471 19.12 -14.88 -13.39
C ILE A 471 20.61 -15.20 -13.27
N SER A 472 21.46 -14.19 -13.44
CA SER A 472 22.91 -14.26 -13.30
C SER A 472 23.46 -12.91 -12.91
N GLN A 473 24.52 -12.87 -12.10
CA GLN A 473 25.12 -11.62 -11.62
C GLN A 473 26.63 -11.73 -11.50
N SER A 474 27.34 -10.62 -11.68
CA SER A 474 28.78 -10.55 -11.39
C SER A 474 29.03 -10.49 -9.88
N SER A 475 30.20 -10.90 -9.41
CA SER A 475 30.57 -10.68 -8.00
C SER A 475 30.68 -9.19 -7.67
N THR A 476 31.06 -8.37 -8.65
CA THR A 476 31.22 -6.92 -8.50
C THR A 476 29.92 -6.23 -8.13
N VAL A 477 28.77 -6.60 -8.72
CA VAL A 477 27.50 -5.89 -8.43
C VAL A 477 27.05 -6.08 -6.98
N THR A 478 27.49 -7.15 -6.32
CA THR A 478 27.23 -7.41 -4.90
C THR A 478 28.33 -6.95 -3.94
N SER A 479 29.50 -6.54 -4.45
CA SER A 479 30.64 -6.13 -3.62
C SER A 479 31.10 -4.70 -3.88
N PHE A 480 30.40 -3.96 -4.72
CA PHE A 480 30.69 -2.57 -5.03
C PHE A 480 29.65 -1.67 -4.35
N TYR A 481 30.14 -0.73 -3.52
CA TYR A 481 29.35 0.16 -2.67
C TYR A 481 29.64 1.62 -3.06
N PRO A 482 29.09 2.11 -4.18
CA PRO A 482 29.38 3.44 -4.66
C PRO A 482 28.66 4.53 -3.84
N ASP A 483 29.31 5.68 -3.62
CA ASP A 483 28.65 6.92 -3.20
C ASP A 483 27.89 7.49 -4.40
N ILE A 484 26.58 7.30 -4.42
CA ILE A 484 25.68 7.76 -5.48
C ILE A 484 24.69 8.73 -4.88
N THR A 485 24.48 9.85 -5.55
CA THR A 485 23.38 10.77 -5.29
C THR A 485 22.46 10.78 -6.50
N LEU A 486 21.18 10.48 -6.28
CA LEU A 486 20.12 10.69 -7.26
C LEU A 486 19.42 12.00 -6.91
N PRO A 487 19.44 13.01 -7.79
CA PRO A 487 18.96 14.35 -7.48
C PRO A 487 17.46 14.40 -7.20
#